data_AF-A0A1S7SE83-F1
#
_entry.id   AF-A0A1S7SE83-F1
#
_cell.length_a   1.000
_cell.length_b   1.000
_cell.length_c   1.000
_cell.angle_alpha   90.00
_cell.angle_beta   90.00
_cell.angle_gamma   90.00
#
_symmetry.space_group_name_H-M   'P 1'
#
loop_
_entity.id
_entity.type
_entity.pdbx_description
1 polymer ?
#
loop_
_entity_poly.entity_id
_entity_poly.type
_entity_poly.pdbx_seq_one_letter_code
_entity_poly.pdbx_strand_id
1 'polypeptide(L)' 'MTYYPHLRRPSVEAIDVQLHYDHMSGTAYACSPIFQGVLPSRYRNREAAADAARVAIGTVANNRSDTSLQDIRIWLR' A
#
# COMPACT_ATOMS: atom_id res chain seq x y z
N MET A 1 13.06 -25.45 -34.73
CA MET A 1 12.30 -24.22 -34.44
C MET A 1 11.83 -24.35 -33.00
N THR A 2 12.60 -23.84 -32.05
CA THR A 2 12.37 -24.08 -30.62
C THR A 2 11.55 -22.92 -30.06
N TYR A 3 10.28 -23.17 -29.79
CA TYR A 3 9.35 -22.19 -29.21
C TYR A 3 9.71 -22.01 -27.73
N TYR A 4 10.24 -20.84 -27.36
CA TYR A 4 10.38 -20.45 -25.96
C TYR A 4 9.04 -19.88 -25.50
N PRO A 5 8.28 -20.55 -24.62
CA PRO A 5 7.06 -19.99 -24.10
C PRO A 5 7.43 -18.75 -23.27
N HIS A 6 6.77 -17.65 -23.60
CA HIS A 6 6.76 -16.39 -22.89
C HIS A 6 7.25 -16.49 -21.45
N LEU A 7 8.44 -15.92 -21.21
CA LEU A 7 8.80 -15.37 -19.91
C LEU A 7 7.63 -14.46 -19.50
N ARG A 8 6.68 -14.99 -18.73
CA ARG A 8 5.80 -14.17 -17.90
C ARG A 8 6.77 -13.32 -17.11
N ARG A 9 6.90 -12.05 -17.49
CA ARG A 9 7.45 -11.04 -16.60
C ARG A 9 6.82 -11.32 -15.24
N PRO A 10 7.61 -11.38 -14.14
CA PRO A 10 6.99 -11.42 -12.84
C PRO A 10 6.01 -10.26 -12.84
N SER A 11 4.71 -10.59 -12.79
CA SER A 11 3.68 -9.60 -12.54
C SER A 11 4.13 -8.97 -11.26
N VAL A 12 4.65 -7.75 -11.34
CA VAL A 12 4.98 -6.96 -10.15
C VAL A 12 3.68 -6.94 -9.39
N GLU A 13 3.59 -7.75 -8.33
CA GLU A 13 2.40 -7.86 -7.53
C GLU A 13 2.20 -6.47 -6.94
N ALA A 14 1.26 -5.73 -7.53
CA ALA A 14 0.89 -4.43 -7.02
C ALA A 14 0.24 -4.68 -5.66
N ILE A 15 0.79 -4.10 -4.61
CA ILE A 15 0.15 -4.15 -3.30
C ILE A 15 -0.96 -3.10 -3.34
N ASP A 16 -2.19 -3.57 -3.52
CA ASP A 16 -3.38 -2.74 -3.33
C ASP A 16 -3.67 -2.59 -1.82
N VAL A 17 -3.55 -1.37 -1.30
CA VAL A 17 -3.91 -1.05 0.07
C VAL A 17 -5.13 -0.14 0.09
N GLN A 18 -6.22 -0.68 0.61
CA GLN A 18 -7.42 0.09 0.89
C GLN A 18 -7.31 0.78 2.24
N LEU A 19 -7.61 2.08 2.26
CA LEU A 19 -7.70 2.90 3.47
C LEU A 19 -9.15 3.28 3.75
N HIS A 20 -9.48 3.30 5.04
CA HIS A 20 -10.70 3.90 5.55
C HIS A 20 -10.35 5.13 6.38
N TYR A 21 -10.97 6.26 6.06
CA TYR A 21 -10.84 7.50 6.84
C TYR A 21 -12.12 7.76 7.62
N ASP A 22 -12.01 7.84 8.94
CA ASP A 22 -13.08 8.26 9.82
C ASP A 22 -13.04 9.77 10.01
N HIS A 23 -14.03 10.46 9.44
CA HIS A 23 -14.16 11.91 9.53
C HIS A 23 -14.44 12.43 10.96
N MET A 24 -15.04 11.62 11.83
CA MET A 24 -15.41 12.04 13.18
C MET A 24 -14.20 12.04 14.11
N SER A 25 -13.37 11.00 14.02
CA SER A 25 -12.14 10.91 14.81
C SER A 25 -10.91 11.52 14.12
N GLY A 26 -11.00 11.77 12.82
CA GLY A 26 -9.89 12.17 11.96
C GLY A 26 -8.87 11.04 11.75
N THR A 27 -9.23 9.79 12.01
CA THR A 27 -8.27 8.67 12.00
C THR A 27 -8.36 7.91 10.68
N ALA A 28 -7.22 7.41 10.20
CA ALA A 28 -7.19 6.53 9.04
C ALA A 28 -6.69 5.14 9.42
N TYR A 29 -7.30 4.13 8.82
CA TYR A 29 -6.98 2.73 9.06
C TYR A 29 -6.74 2.03 7.73
N ALA A 30 -5.71 1.17 7.69
CA ALA A 30 -5.56 0.26 6.57
C ALA A 30 -6.50 -0.94 6.75
N CYS A 31 -7.29 -1.24 5.72
CA CYS A 31 -8.19 -2.39 5.69
C CYS A 31 -7.44 -3.71 5.44
N SER A 32 -6.17 -3.64 5.01
CA SER A 32 -5.34 -4.82 4.82
C SER A 32 -4.70 -5.25 6.14
N PRO A 33 -4.81 -6.53 6.54
CA PRO A 33 -4.27 -7.03 7.80
C PRO A 33 -2.74 -6.92 7.88
N ILE A 34 -2.05 -6.91 6.74
CA ILE A 34 -0.59 -6.76 6.65
C ILE A 34 -0.13 -5.38 7.15
N PHE A 35 -0.99 -4.37 6.96
CA PHE A 35 -0.74 -2.97 7.32
C PHE A 35 -1.61 -2.49 8.48
N GLN A 36 -2.30 -3.41 9.16
CA GLN A 36 -3.07 -3.09 10.34
C GLN A 36 -2.13 -2.56 11.44
N GLY A 37 -2.43 -1.38 11.97
CA GLY A 37 -1.59 -0.71 12.97
C GLY A 37 -0.39 0.08 12.40
N VAL A 38 -0.16 0.05 11.09
CA VAL A 38 0.85 0.91 10.44
C VAL A 38 0.44 2.39 10.46
N LEU A 39 -0.87 2.66 10.51
CA LEU A 39 -1.43 4.00 10.57
C LEU A 39 -2.17 4.23 11.90
N PRO A 40 -1.50 4.81 12.91
CA PRO A 40 -2.13 5.14 14.18
C PRO A 40 -2.44 6.64 14.37
N SER A 41 -2.26 7.47 13.34
CA SER A 41 -2.29 8.93 13.50
C SER A 41 -3.64 9.57 13.15
N ARG A 42 -3.98 10.65 13.86
CA ARG A 42 -5.04 11.58 13.45
C ARG A 42 -4.54 12.46 12.31
N TYR A 43 -5.29 12.53 11.23
CA TYR A 43 -5.00 13.32 10.05
C TYR A 43 -6.06 14.41 9.88
N ARG A 44 -5.61 15.60 9.47
CA ARG A 44 -6.45 16.77 9.24
C ARG A 44 -7.51 16.54 8.15
N ASN A 45 -7.19 15.73 7.15
CA ASN A 45 -8.07 15.35 6.05
C ASN A 45 -7.67 13.99 5.48
N ARG A 46 -8.52 13.44 4.60
CA ARG A 46 -8.31 12.14 3.93
C ARG A 46 -7.07 12.15 3.02
N GLU A 47 -6.74 13.29 2.42
CA GLU A 47 -5.58 13.43 1.54
C GLU A 47 -4.27 13.30 2.32
N ALA A 48 -4.17 13.95 3.49
CA ALA A 48 -3.03 13.83 4.40
C ALA A 48 -2.90 12.41 4.95
N ALA A 49 -4.02 11.74 5.22
CA ALA A 49 -4.02 10.33 5.60
C ALA A 49 -3.46 9.43 4.48
N ALA A 50 -3.91 9.64 3.23
CA ALA A 50 -3.41 8.87 2.09
C ALA A 50 -1.92 9.12 1.82
N ASP A 51 -1.47 10.37 1.95
CA ASP A 51 -0.05 10.71 1.78
C ASP A 51 0.83 10.05 2.84
N ALA A 52 0.44 10.17 4.12
CA ALA A 52 1.13 9.50 5.20
C ALA A 52 1.13 7.97 5.05
N ALA A 53 0.02 7.41 4.55
CA ALA A 53 -0.07 5.99 4.25
C ALA A 53 0.89 5.55 3.15
N ARG A 54 1.07 6.34 2.08
CA ARG A 54 2.06 6.03 1.03
C ARG A 54 3.46 5.94 1.60
N VAL A 55 3.83 6.89 2.46
CA VAL A 55 5.15 6.93 3.09
C VAL A 55 5.33 5.75 4.06
N ALA A 56 4.36 5.53 4.96
CA ALA A 56 4.47 4.50 5.99
C ALA A 56 4.45 3.09 5.38
N ILE A 57 3.52 2.81 4.47
CA ILE A 57 3.40 1.52 3.79
C ILE A 57 4.60 1.31 2.86
N GLY A 58 5.02 2.34 2.11
CA GLY A 58 6.23 2.28 1.29
C GLY A 58 7.47 1.95 2.09
N THR A 59 7.61 2.52 3.30
CA THR A 59 8.71 2.21 4.21
C THR A 59 8.64 0.77 4.71
N VAL A 60 7.47 0.29 5.13
CA VAL A 60 7.28 -1.10 5.61
C VAL A 60 7.50 -2.12 4.48
N ALA A 61 7.02 -1.83 3.27
CA ALA A 61 7.19 -2.69 2.09
C ALA A 61 8.66 -2.78 1.66
N ASN A 62 9.37 -1.65 1.62
CA ASN A 62 10.81 -1.62 1.30
C ASN A 62 11.67 -2.32 2.36
N ASN A 63 11.25 -2.30 3.62
CA ASN A 63 12.02 -2.91 4.71
C ASN A 63 11.76 -4.43 4.87
N ARG A 64 10.59 -4.92 4.40
CA ARG A 64 10.22 -6.33 4.52
C ARG A 64 10.75 -7.22 3.41
N SER A 65 11.08 -6.67 2.24
CA SER A 65 11.48 -7.51 1.12
C SER A 65 12.54 -6.84 0.25
N ASP A 66 13.53 -7.65 -0.13
CA ASP A 66 14.51 -7.50 -1.23
C ASP A 66 13.81 -7.37 -2.62
N THR A 67 12.60 -6.82 -2.67
CA THR A 67 11.70 -6.90 -3.81
C THR A 67 11.59 -5.54 -4.46
N SER A 68 12.37 -5.40 -5.53
CA SER A 68 12.15 -4.52 -6.67
C SER A 68 10.74 -3.90 -6.68
N LEU A 69 10.67 -2.61 -6.31
CA LEU A 69 9.57 -1.66 -6.57
C LEU A 69 8.22 -2.34 -6.83
N GLN A 70 7.61 -2.92 -5.78
CA GLN A 70 6.21 -3.31 -5.87
C GLN A 70 5.37 -2.04 -6.06
N ASP A 71 4.49 -2.04 -7.05
CA ASP A 71 3.64 -0.90 -7.39
C ASP A 71 2.57 -0.75 -6.29
N ILE A 72 2.83 0.08 -5.27
CA ILE A 72 1.90 0.25 -4.14
C ILE A 72 0.77 1.18 -4.58
N ARG A 73 -0.44 0.65 -4.62
CA ARG A 73 -1.64 1.41 -4.99
C ARG A 73 -2.49 1.63 -3.76
N ILE A 74 -2.66 2.90 -3.39
CA ILE A 74 -3.42 3.30 -2.21
C ILE A 74 -4.73 3.92 -2.66
N TRP A 75 -5.83 3.36 -2.17
CA TRP A 75 -7.19 3.81 -2.48
C TRP A 75 -7.94 4.15 -1.20
N LEU A 76 -8.57 5.32 -1.18
CA LEU A 76 -9.50 5.72 -0.12
C LEU A 76 -10.89 5.21 -0.46
N ARG A 77 -11.55 4.54 0.50
CA ARG A 77 -12.97 4.21 0.43
C ARG A 77 -13.82 5.38 0.91
#